data_AF-A0A1V5RP27-F1
#
_entry.id   AF-A0A1V5RP27-F1
#
_cell.length_a   1.000
_cell.length_b   1.000
_cell.length_c   1.000
_cell.angle_alpha   90.00
_cell.angle_beta   90.00
_cell.angle_gamma   90.00
#
_symmetry.space_group_name_H-M   'P 1'
#
loop_
_entity.id
_entity.type
_entity.pdbx_description
1 polymer ?
#
loop_
_entity_poly.entity_id
_entity_poly.type
_entity_poly.pdbx_seq_one_letter_code
_entity_poly.pdbx_strand_id
1 'polypeptide(L)'
;MIFEVNIENIENEKIKIETHERPHLDELVAIWLIDKFGSKEFVKKYAEDKQNTIEIGIGGGLFDEHSSVNTARKEGESAATLVAKALKIENDPALQPLLNFITKHDLKGGRQPFDLDWAVQLLNAEIGDEVPVIYDWLTLILDAYYAQQKKFFTQTKEEFQKIAQTENVLGPNGKNYKMITVISDNEQMNKIARQEGAAIIIQKCLRGNVQIFTNQKYGLTLFDIVQIIRLEEQKKKGKLITTDWRLLSQEGTIPGVEEWYFQVQGQMMLNGSLSHPEISPTKLSLEEIKRLVRIGLNPNMYESSHLQNCKKGICTSTQKNPCPYYVWGLHRCRKIRYAMNSKLMNSAFNPSTHSNSFSSNSTPKKRKPIIIKF
;
A
#
# COMPACT_ATOMS: atom_id res chain seq x y z
N MET A 1 -34.61 -21.55 -6.34
CA MET A 1 -34.50 -21.18 -7.77
C MET A 1 -33.57 -22.17 -8.46
N ILE A 2 -33.83 -22.52 -9.73
CA ILE A 2 -32.97 -23.40 -10.53
C ILE A 2 -32.28 -22.58 -11.62
N PHE A 3 -30.96 -22.68 -11.72
CA PHE A 3 -30.09 -22.04 -12.71
C PHE A 3 -29.42 -23.12 -13.56
N GLU A 4 -29.24 -22.90 -14.86
CA GLU A 4 -28.44 -23.81 -15.70
C GLU A 4 -27.05 -23.22 -15.92
N VAL A 5 -26.01 -23.97 -15.58
CA VAL A 5 -24.60 -23.58 -15.80
C VAL A 5 -24.02 -24.41 -16.94
N ASN A 6 -23.26 -23.76 -17.82
CA ASN A 6 -22.47 -24.43 -18.87
C ASN A 6 -21.01 -24.53 -18.42
N ILE A 7 -20.58 -25.68 -17.91
CA ILE A 7 -19.21 -25.80 -17.39
C ILE A 7 -18.19 -25.59 -18.52
N GLU A 8 -17.32 -24.58 -18.40
CA GLU A 8 -16.38 -24.14 -19.44
C GLU A 8 -15.51 -25.30 -19.97
N ASN A 9 -15.16 -26.25 -19.09
CA ASN A 9 -14.25 -27.36 -19.41
C ASN A 9 -14.98 -28.63 -19.91
N ILE A 10 -16.29 -28.59 -20.12
CA ILE A 10 -17.09 -29.73 -20.57
C ILE A 10 -18.00 -29.30 -21.73
N GLU A 11 -17.63 -29.67 -22.95
CA GLU A 11 -18.46 -29.35 -24.13
C GLU A 11 -19.89 -29.90 -23.97
N ASN A 12 -20.87 -28.98 -23.92
CA ASN A 12 -22.32 -29.21 -24.00
C ASN A 12 -22.99 -29.97 -22.84
N GLU A 13 -22.35 -30.14 -21.68
CA GLU A 13 -23.05 -30.64 -20.47
C GLU A 13 -23.54 -29.48 -19.60
N LYS A 14 -24.86 -29.29 -19.59
CA LYS A 14 -25.53 -28.39 -18.67
C LYS A 14 -25.78 -29.09 -17.34
N ILE A 15 -25.41 -28.44 -16.25
CA ILE A 15 -25.84 -28.83 -14.92
C ILE A 15 -26.88 -27.85 -14.40
N LYS A 16 -27.81 -28.36 -13.59
CA LYS A 16 -28.76 -27.53 -12.85
C LYS A 16 -28.13 -27.20 -11.51
N ILE A 17 -28.14 -25.93 -11.14
CA ILE A 17 -27.83 -25.48 -9.79
C ILE A 17 -29.12 -25.06 -9.12
N GLU A 18 -29.35 -25.55 -7.90
CA GLU A 18 -30.42 -25.06 -7.05
C GLU A 18 -29.86 -24.22 -5.91
N THR A 19 -30.40 -23.02 -5.73
CA THR A 19 -30.04 -22.10 -4.64
C THR A 19 -31.25 -21.27 -4.20
N HIS A 20 -31.12 -20.43 -3.17
CA HIS A 20 -32.20 -19.57 -2.71
C HIS A 20 -32.59 -18.52 -3.77
N GLU A 21 -33.81 -17.96 -3.67
CA GLU A 21 -34.36 -17.07 -4.73
C GLU A 21 -33.53 -15.81 -4.97
N ARG A 22 -32.82 -15.33 -3.95
CA ARG A 22 -31.98 -14.13 -4.02
C ARG A 22 -30.56 -14.48 -3.58
N PRO A 23 -29.80 -15.24 -4.40
CA PRO A 23 -28.50 -15.78 -4.03
C PRO A 23 -27.57 -14.66 -3.54
N HIS A 24 -26.85 -14.91 -2.45
CA HIS A 24 -25.84 -13.98 -1.99
C HIS A 24 -24.56 -14.14 -2.83
N LEU A 25 -23.58 -13.27 -2.55
CA LEU A 25 -22.29 -13.35 -3.21
C LEU A 25 -21.62 -14.73 -3.01
N ASP A 26 -21.84 -15.39 -1.87
CA ASP A 26 -21.25 -16.69 -1.57
C ASP A 26 -21.73 -17.77 -2.54
N GLU A 27 -23.05 -17.91 -2.72
CA GLU A 27 -23.63 -18.88 -3.64
C GLU A 27 -23.27 -18.56 -5.09
N LEU A 28 -23.30 -17.28 -5.49
CA LEU A 28 -22.92 -16.88 -6.84
C LEU A 28 -21.44 -17.15 -7.14
N VAL A 29 -20.53 -16.95 -6.18
CA VAL A 29 -19.12 -17.32 -6.36
C VAL A 29 -18.95 -18.83 -6.39
N ALA A 30 -19.68 -19.58 -5.57
CA ALA A 30 -19.67 -21.04 -5.61
C ALA A 30 -20.10 -21.56 -7.01
N ILE A 31 -21.15 -20.97 -7.60
CA ILE A 31 -21.58 -21.26 -8.97
C ILE A 31 -20.46 -20.96 -9.97
N TRP A 32 -19.85 -19.77 -9.90
CA TRP A 32 -18.76 -19.37 -10.77
C TRP A 32 -17.55 -20.32 -10.69
N LEU A 33 -17.23 -20.84 -9.49
CA LEU A 33 -16.16 -21.82 -9.33
C LEU A 33 -16.48 -23.14 -10.06
N ILE A 34 -17.73 -23.62 -10.00
CA ILE A 34 -18.15 -24.82 -10.72
C ILE A 34 -18.13 -24.57 -12.22
N ASP A 35 -18.63 -23.42 -12.65
CA ASP A 35 -18.64 -23.00 -14.06
C ASP A 35 -17.23 -23.02 -14.66
N LYS A 36 -16.29 -22.37 -13.95
CA LYS A 36 -14.91 -22.17 -14.42
C LYS A 36 -13.99 -23.37 -14.26
N PHE A 37 -14.14 -24.14 -13.18
CA PHE A 37 -13.20 -25.21 -12.81
C PHE A 37 -13.84 -26.60 -12.74
N GLY A 38 -15.15 -26.71 -12.94
CA GLY A 38 -15.84 -27.99 -12.99
C GLY A 38 -15.24 -28.93 -14.02
N SER A 39 -15.23 -30.22 -13.69
CA SER A 39 -14.79 -31.30 -14.59
C SER A 39 -15.88 -32.36 -14.70
N LYS A 40 -15.78 -33.25 -15.69
CA LYS A 40 -16.73 -34.37 -15.85
C LYS A 40 -16.79 -35.23 -14.59
N GLU A 41 -15.65 -35.45 -13.95
CA GLU A 41 -15.57 -36.20 -12.70
C GLU A 41 -16.28 -35.49 -11.55
N PHE A 42 -16.23 -34.15 -11.50
CA PHE A 42 -16.96 -33.36 -10.52
C PHE A 42 -18.48 -33.50 -10.73
N VAL A 43 -18.96 -33.32 -11.96
CA VAL A 43 -20.39 -33.48 -12.31
C VAL A 43 -20.87 -34.88 -11.97
N LYS A 44 -20.12 -35.89 -12.39
CA LYS A 44 -20.42 -37.29 -12.08
C LYS A 44 -20.57 -37.55 -10.60
N LYS A 45 -19.65 -37.02 -9.80
CA LYS A 45 -19.63 -37.27 -8.37
C LYS A 45 -20.73 -36.55 -7.61
N TYR A 46 -21.11 -35.35 -8.05
CA TYR A 46 -21.93 -34.45 -7.23
C TYR A 46 -23.30 -34.11 -7.83
N ALA A 47 -23.56 -34.45 -9.10
CA ALA A 47 -24.80 -34.10 -9.80
C ALA A 47 -25.55 -35.32 -10.39
N GLU A 48 -24.87 -36.38 -10.84
CA GLU A 48 -25.50 -37.52 -11.56
C GLU A 48 -26.65 -38.15 -10.76
N ASP A 49 -26.46 -38.41 -9.47
CA ASP A 49 -27.47 -39.05 -8.60
C ASP A 49 -28.71 -38.17 -8.34
N LYS A 50 -28.64 -36.88 -8.68
CA LYS A 50 -29.69 -35.88 -8.45
C LYS A 50 -30.22 -35.27 -9.76
N GLN A 51 -30.33 -36.08 -10.81
CA GLN A 51 -30.82 -35.62 -12.13
C GLN A 51 -30.00 -34.44 -12.68
N ASN A 52 -28.67 -34.49 -12.50
CA ASN A 52 -27.72 -33.42 -12.83
C ASN A 52 -27.99 -32.10 -12.09
N THR A 53 -28.45 -32.17 -10.84
CA THR A 53 -28.72 -31.00 -9.99
C THR A 53 -27.74 -30.94 -8.81
N ILE A 54 -27.17 -29.75 -8.57
CA ILE A 54 -26.32 -29.46 -7.40
C ILE A 54 -26.99 -28.37 -6.56
N GLU A 55 -27.19 -28.63 -5.27
CA GLU A 55 -27.71 -27.65 -4.31
C GLU A 55 -26.54 -26.84 -3.71
N ILE A 56 -26.67 -25.51 -3.67
CA ILE A 56 -25.66 -24.58 -3.16
C ILE A 56 -26.30 -23.61 -2.16
N GLY A 57 -25.75 -23.56 -0.94
CA GLY A 57 -26.25 -22.71 0.15
C GLY A 57 -27.62 -23.12 0.69
N ILE A 58 -28.13 -24.29 0.28
CA ILE A 58 -29.46 -24.81 0.64
C ILE A 58 -29.45 -26.34 0.79
N GLY A 59 -30.51 -26.89 1.40
CA GLY A 59 -30.81 -28.33 1.38
C GLY A 59 -30.07 -29.16 2.44
N GLY A 60 -29.19 -28.55 3.25
CA GLY A 60 -28.39 -29.24 4.28
C GLY A 60 -27.30 -30.14 3.71
N GLY A 61 -26.98 -29.99 2.42
CA GLY A 61 -26.08 -30.86 1.67
C GLY A 61 -24.58 -30.58 1.88
N LEU A 62 -23.78 -31.09 0.95
CA LEU A 62 -22.32 -30.94 0.99
C LEU A 62 -21.89 -29.46 0.87
N PHE A 63 -22.58 -28.69 0.04
CA PHE A 63 -22.29 -27.28 -0.27
C PHE A 63 -23.25 -26.31 0.45
N ASP A 64 -23.76 -26.73 1.60
CA ASP A 64 -24.55 -25.89 2.51
C ASP A 64 -23.84 -25.84 3.87
N GLU A 65 -23.43 -24.64 4.28
CA GLU A 65 -22.75 -24.34 5.54
C GLU A 65 -23.72 -24.12 6.71
N HIS A 66 -25.01 -23.96 6.43
CA HIS A 66 -26.03 -23.75 7.45
C HIS A 66 -26.19 -24.96 8.37
N SER A 67 -26.52 -24.68 9.63
CA SER A 67 -26.95 -25.74 10.55
C SER A 67 -28.33 -26.26 10.15
N SER A 68 -28.51 -27.57 10.18
CA SER A 68 -29.84 -28.19 10.09
C SER A 68 -30.25 -28.78 11.44
N VAL A 69 -31.46 -29.31 11.53
CA VAL A 69 -31.95 -30.06 12.71
C VAL A 69 -30.98 -31.19 13.10
N ASN A 70 -30.23 -31.74 12.15
CA ASN A 70 -29.38 -32.91 12.33
C ASN A 70 -27.88 -32.63 12.16
N THR A 71 -27.48 -31.39 11.82
CA THR A 71 -26.07 -31.05 11.55
C THR A 71 -25.70 -29.70 12.14
N ALA A 72 -24.56 -29.66 12.83
CA ALA A 72 -23.98 -28.40 13.29
C ALA A 72 -23.54 -27.54 12.09
N ARG A 73 -23.52 -26.22 12.29
CA ARG A 73 -22.98 -25.26 11.31
C ARG A 73 -21.53 -25.62 10.99
N LYS A 74 -21.13 -25.54 9.72
CA LYS A 74 -19.75 -25.78 9.29
C LYS A 74 -18.91 -24.53 9.60
N GLU A 75 -18.44 -24.41 10.84
CA GLU A 75 -17.68 -23.23 11.29
C GLU A 75 -16.46 -22.96 10.40
N GLY A 76 -16.29 -21.70 10.00
CA GLY A 76 -15.15 -21.28 9.17
C GLY A 76 -15.33 -21.52 7.68
N GLU A 77 -16.47 -22.05 7.25
CA GLU A 77 -16.76 -22.35 5.84
C GLU A 77 -17.91 -21.49 5.31
N SER A 78 -17.92 -21.32 4.00
CA SER A 78 -19.01 -20.77 3.20
C SER A 78 -19.30 -21.74 2.03
N ALA A 79 -20.41 -21.59 1.32
CA ALA A 79 -20.74 -22.41 0.16
C ALA A 79 -19.59 -22.39 -0.86
N ALA A 80 -18.98 -21.23 -1.11
CA ALA A 80 -17.83 -21.08 -2.00
C ALA A 80 -16.59 -21.86 -1.52
N THR A 81 -16.29 -21.87 -0.20
CA THR A 81 -15.12 -22.64 0.29
C THR A 81 -15.36 -24.14 0.23
N LEU A 82 -16.60 -24.59 0.46
CA LEU A 82 -16.99 -26.00 0.34
C LEU A 82 -16.86 -26.48 -1.12
N VAL A 83 -17.31 -25.68 -2.07
CA VAL A 83 -17.15 -25.94 -3.50
C VAL A 83 -15.67 -25.95 -3.90
N ALA A 84 -14.88 -24.95 -3.47
CA ALA A 84 -13.45 -24.88 -3.77
C ALA A 84 -12.69 -26.14 -3.31
N LYS A 85 -13.04 -26.67 -2.13
CA LYS A 85 -12.46 -27.93 -1.61
C LYS A 85 -12.87 -29.14 -2.43
N ALA A 86 -14.13 -29.22 -2.85
CA ALA A 86 -14.60 -30.33 -3.68
C ALA A 86 -13.93 -30.33 -5.07
N LEU A 87 -13.66 -29.14 -5.61
CA LEU A 87 -12.90 -28.93 -6.84
C LEU A 87 -11.37 -29.07 -6.64
N LYS A 88 -10.89 -29.17 -5.39
CA LYS A 88 -9.46 -29.25 -5.01
C LYS A 88 -8.63 -28.04 -5.43
N ILE A 89 -9.26 -26.86 -5.44
CA ILE A 89 -8.66 -25.57 -5.82
C ILE A 89 -8.56 -24.62 -4.63
N GLU A 90 -8.92 -25.07 -3.43
CA GLU A 90 -8.89 -24.25 -2.22
C GLU A 90 -7.49 -23.70 -1.93
N ASN A 91 -6.43 -24.39 -2.34
CA ASN A 91 -5.05 -23.96 -2.14
C ASN A 91 -4.48 -23.10 -3.28
N ASP A 92 -5.27 -22.76 -4.32
CA ASP A 92 -4.83 -21.85 -5.38
C ASP A 92 -4.59 -20.43 -4.80
N PRO A 93 -3.33 -19.93 -4.81
CA PRO A 93 -3.03 -18.59 -4.32
C PRO A 93 -3.83 -17.48 -5.00
N ALA A 94 -4.26 -17.67 -6.25
CA ALA A 94 -5.05 -16.70 -6.98
C ALA A 94 -6.51 -16.59 -6.50
N LEU A 95 -7.06 -17.66 -5.92
CA LEU A 95 -8.41 -17.69 -5.37
C LEU A 95 -8.46 -17.32 -3.88
N GLN A 96 -7.37 -17.57 -3.15
CA GLN A 96 -7.29 -17.35 -1.71
C GLN A 96 -7.79 -15.99 -1.22
N PRO A 97 -7.45 -14.83 -1.83
CA PRO A 97 -7.96 -13.56 -1.32
C PRO A 97 -9.48 -13.40 -1.52
N LEU A 98 -10.05 -13.96 -2.59
CA LEU A 98 -11.50 -13.97 -2.84
C LEU A 98 -12.22 -14.88 -1.84
N LEU A 99 -11.74 -16.11 -1.66
CA LEU A 99 -12.31 -17.05 -0.68
C LEU A 99 -12.27 -16.47 0.73
N ASN A 100 -11.14 -15.88 1.14
CA ASN A 100 -11.02 -15.22 2.44
C ASN A 100 -11.93 -14.00 2.59
N PHE A 101 -12.20 -13.26 1.51
CA PHE A 101 -13.15 -12.14 1.53
C PHE A 101 -14.57 -12.64 1.79
N ILE A 102 -15.01 -13.66 1.05
CA ILE A 102 -16.35 -14.25 1.17
C ILE A 102 -16.56 -14.82 2.58
N THR A 103 -15.66 -15.67 3.06
CA THR A 103 -15.78 -16.29 4.39
C THR A 103 -15.82 -15.25 5.51
N LYS A 104 -15.10 -14.12 5.38
CA LYS A 104 -15.16 -13.04 6.39
C LYS A 104 -16.51 -12.33 6.38
N HIS A 105 -17.03 -12.02 5.19
CA HIS A 105 -18.30 -11.31 5.04
C HIS A 105 -19.49 -12.17 5.43
N ASP A 106 -19.44 -13.46 5.15
CA ASP A 106 -20.48 -14.41 5.53
C ASP A 106 -20.51 -14.69 7.05
N LEU A 107 -19.35 -14.87 7.67
CA LEU A 107 -19.28 -15.30 9.07
C LEU A 107 -19.28 -14.17 10.12
N LYS A 108 -18.72 -12.99 9.80
CA LYS A 108 -18.37 -11.99 10.83
C LYS A 108 -19.19 -10.70 10.77
N GLY A 109 -20.03 -10.53 9.76
CA GLY A 109 -20.67 -9.24 9.48
C GLY A 109 -19.63 -8.13 9.23
N GLY A 110 -20.11 -6.90 8.99
CA GLY A 110 -19.23 -5.74 8.74
C GLY A 110 -19.18 -5.25 7.29
N ARG A 111 -20.20 -5.60 6.49
CA ARG A 111 -20.41 -5.06 5.13
C ARG A 111 -20.24 -3.54 5.11
N GLN A 112 -19.45 -3.05 4.18
CA GLN A 112 -19.38 -1.63 3.87
C GLN A 112 -20.22 -1.32 2.63
N PRO A 113 -20.79 -0.10 2.53
CA PRO A 113 -21.34 0.37 1.27
C PRO A 113 -20.30 0.24 0.16
N PHE A 114 -20.74 -0.25 -1.01
CA PHE A 114 -19.91 -0.51 -2.21
C PHE A 114 -18.96 -1.72 -2.15
N ASP A 115 -19.04 -2.56 -1.12
CA ASP A 115 -18.46 -3.89 -1.20
C ASP A 115 -19.21 -4.75 -2.24
N LEU A 116 -18.54 -5.77 -2.80
CA LEU A 116 -19.12 -6.61 -3.85
C LEU A 116 -20.37 -7.37 -3.36
N ASP A 117 -20.40 -7.78 -2.09
CA ASP A 117 -21.55 -8.45 -1.48
C ASP A 117 -22.73 -7.49 -1.31
N TRP A 118 -22.46 -6.23 -0.96
CA TRP A 118 -23.46 -5.17 -0.93
C TRP A 118 -24.01 -4.88 -2.33
N ALA A 119 -23.15 -4.83 -3.35
CA ALA A 119 -23.58 -4.62 -4.73
C ALA A 119 -24.52 -5.75 -5.20
N VAL A 120 -24.17 -7.01 -4.94
CA VAL A 120 -25.05 -8.16 -5.23
C VAL A 120 -26.38 -8.06 -4.50
N GLN A 121 -26.36 -7.69 -3.21
CA GLN A 121 -27.60 -7.49 -2.44
C GLN A 121 -28.48 -6.38 -3.02
N LEU A 122 -27.87 -5.25 -3.42
CA LEU A 122 -28.58 -4.13 -4.03
C LEU A 122 -29.19 -4.52 -5.37
N LEU A 123 -28.44 -5.24 -6.22
CA LEU A 123 -28.95 -5.72 -7.51
C LEU A 123 -30.13 -6.68 -7.33
N ASN A 124 -30.04 -7.61 -6.37
CA ASN A 124 -31.15 -8.50 -6.02
C ASN A 124 -32.39 -7.73 -5.52
N ALA A 125 -32.21 -6.59 -4.86
CA ALA A 125 -33.32 -5.77 -4.36
C ALA A 125 -33.99 -4.94 -5.46
N GLU A 126 -33.21 -4.40 -6.40
CA GLU A 126 -33.69 -3.46 -7.42
C GLU A 126 -34.13 -4.13 -8.74
N ILE A 127 -33.43 -5.18 -9.17
CA ILE A 127 -33.64 -5.83 -10.48
C ILE A 127 -34.58 -7.06 -10.34
N GLY A 128 -34.87 -7.50 -9.12
CA GLY A 128 -35.76 -8.63 -8.87
C GLY A 128 -35.13 -9.99 -9.25
N ASP A 129 -35.94 -10.92 -9.77
CA ASP A 129 -35.55 -12.32 -10.01
C ASP A 129 -34.66 -12.55 -11.25
N GLU A 130 -34.04 -11.50 -11.81
CA GLU A 130 -33.10 -11.60 -12.94
C GLU A 130 -31.70 -12.07 -12.51
N VAL A 131 -31.64 -13.15 -11.74
CA VAL A 131 -30.40 -13.76 -11.25
C VAL A 131 -29.36 -14.03 -12.37
N PRO A 132 -29.73 -14.45 -13.60
CA PRO A 132 -28.76 -14.60 -14.68
C PRO A 132 -28.00 -13.31 -15.02
N VAL A 133 -28.66 -12.14 -14.96
CA VAL A 133 -28.02 -10.85 -15.25
C VAL A 133 -27.02 -10.48 -14.15
N ILE A 134 -27.38 -10.74 -12.90
CA ILE A 134 -26.49 -10.54 -11.74
C ILE A 134 -25.27 -11.46 -11.85
N TYR A 135 -25.48 -12.72 -12.23
CA TYR A 135 -24.43 -13.70 -12.44
C TYR A 135 -23.47 -13.29 -13.57
N ASP A 136 -23.98 -12.90 -14.74
CA ASP A 136 -23.15 -12.47 -15.88
C ASP A 136 -22.27 -11.27 -15.52
N TRP A 137 -22.83 -10.29 -14.81
CA TRP A 137 -22.08 -9.12 -14.33
C TRP A 137 -20.98 -9.51 -13.33
N LEU A 138 -21.31 -10.39 -12.39
CA LEU A 138 -20.36 -10.89 -11.40
C LEU A 138 -19.23 -11.67 -12.07
N THR A 139 -19.56 -12.59 -12.98
CA THR A 139 -18.59 -13.43 -13.70
C THR A 139 -17.58 -12.59 -14.47
N LEU A 140 -18.00 -11.50 -15.12
CA LEU A 140 -17.10 -10.57 -15.79
C LEU A 140 -16.03 -10.00 -14.83
N ILE A 141 -16.42 -9.63 -13.61
CA ILE A 141 -15.52 -9.08 -12.59
C ILE A 141 -14.61 -10.18 -12.04
N LEU A 142 -15.18 -11.35 -11.70
CA LEU A 142 -14.43 -12.46 -11.12
C LEU A 142 -13.39 -13.02 -12.10
N ASP A 143 -13.71 -13.09 -13.39
CA ASP A 143 -12.78 -13.53 -14.42
C ASP A 143 -11.62 -12.55 -14.60
N ALA A 144 -11.90 -11.25 -14.69
CA ALA A 144 -10.87 -10.22 -14.77
C ALA A 144 -9.96 -10.24 -13.54
N TYR A 145 -10.56 -10.39 -12.35
CA TYR A 145 -9.84 -10.51 -11.09
C TYR A 145 -8.96 -11.78 -11.06
N TYR A 146 -9.51 -12.95 -11.36
CA TYR A 146 -8.77 -14.22 -11.33
C TYR A 146 -7.63 -14.23 -12.35
N ALA A 147 -7.85 -13.74 -13.57
CA ALA A 147 -6.81 -13.61 -14.59
C ALA A 147 -5.65 -12.72 -14.10
N GLN A 148 -5.96 -11.59 -13.44
CA GLN A 148 -4.96 -10.71 -12.85
C GLN A 148 -4.20 -11.41 -11.71
N GLN A 149 -4.89 -12.10 -10.81
CA GLN A 149 -4.26 -12.83 -9.70
C GLN A 149 -3.37 -13.97 -10.20
N LYS A 150 -3.82 -14.72 -11.20
CA LYS A 150 -3.03 -15.79 -11.83
C LYS A 150 -1.75 -15.21 -12.43
N LYS A 151 -1.83 -14.10 -13.18
CA LYS A 151 -0.65 -13.39 -13.71
C LYS A 151 0.28 -12.87 -12.61
N PHE A 152 -0.29 -12.42 -11.49
CA PHE A 152 0.46 -11.94 -10.33
C PHE A 152 1.29 -13.06 -9.68
N PHE A 153 0.65 -14.20 -9.35
CA PHE A 153 1.30 -15.30 -8.62
C PHE A 153 2.20 -16.18 -9.48
N THR A 154 2.04 -16.16 -10.80
CA THR A 154 2.89 -16.90 -11.75
C THR A 154 3.96 -15.98 -12.34
N GLN A 155 3.63 -15.31 -13.46
CA GLN A 155 4.56 -14.56 -14.29
C GLN A 155 5.22 -13.40 -13.55
N THR A 156 4.44 -12.59 -12.83
CA THR A 156 4.97 -11.38 -12.16
C THR A 156 5.91 -11.77 -11.02
N LYS A 157 5.58 -12.82 -10.26
CA LYS A 157 6.43 -13.32 -9.17
C LYS A 157 7.74 -13.92 -9.68
N GLU A 158 7.68 -14.72 -10.75
CA GLU A 158 8.88 -15.25 -11.40
C GLU A 158 9.76 -14.14 -11.99
N GLU A 159 9.18 -13.16 -12.66
CA GLU A 159 9.89 -11.98 -13.16
C GLU A 159 10.57 -11.24 -12.01
N PHE A 160 9.82 -10.94 -10.95
CA PHE A 160 10.33 -10.26 -9.75
C PHE A 160 11.54 -10.97 -9.15
N GLN A 161 11.46 -12.30 -8.98
CA GLN A 161 12.56 -13.09 -8.42
C GLN A 161 13.85 -13.00 -9.26
N LYS A 162 13.74 -12.83 -10.57
CA LYS A 162 14.89 -12.70 -11.48
C LYS A 162 15.55 -11.32 -11.42
N ILE A 163 14.77 -10.26 -11.20
CA ILE A 163 15.23 -8.88 -11.37
C ILE A 163 15.37 -8.09 -10.06
N ALA A 164 14.75 -8.55 -8.97
CA ALA A 164 14.71 -7.81 -7.72
C ALA A 164 16.08 -7.76 -7.04
N GLN A 165 16.56 -6.55 -6.79
CA GLN A 165 17.75 -6.31 -5.99
C GLN A 165 17.34 -5.98 -4.56
N THR A 166 17.78 -6.80 -3.61
CA THR A 166 17.45 -6.63 -2.20
C THR A 166 18.67 -6.13 -1.43
N GLU A 167 18.46 -5.11 -0.60
CA GLU A 167 19.50 -4.54 0.26
C GLU A 167 18.96 -4.27 1.67
N ASN A 168 19.85 -4.34 2.66
CA ASN A 168 19.56 -3.87 4.01
C ASN A 168 19.95 -2.40 4.14
N VAL A 169 19.02 -1.59 4.64
CA VAL A 169 19.24 -0.17 4.89
C VAL A 169 18.94 0.16 6.36
N LEU A 170 19.82 0.93 6.98
CA LEU A 170 19.60 1.45 8.33
C LEU A 170 18.56 2.56 8.27
N GLY A 171 17.52 2.44 9.09
CA GLY A 171 16.50 3.47 9.25
C GLY A 171 16.44 4.06 10.65
N PRO A 172 15.31 4.68 11.00
CA PRO A 172 15.10 5.25 12.32
C PRO A 172 15.35 4.25 13.46
N ASN A 173 15.88 4.75 14.58
CA ASN A 173 16.23 3.96 15.77
C ASN A 173 17.28 2.85 15.53
N GLY A 174 18.06 2.94 14.44
CA GLY A 174 19.08 1.94 14.11
C GLY A 174 18.50 0.61 13.61
N LYS A 175 17.20 0.55 13.30
CA LYS A 175 16.56 -0.66 12.77
C LYS A 175 16.97 -0.89 11.32
N ASN A 176 17.28 -2.13 11.00
CA ASN A 176 17.48 -2.56 9.62
C ASN A 176 16.14 -2.77 8.91
N TYR A 177 16.04 -2.24 7.71
CA TYR A 177 14.89 -2.38 6.83
C TYR A 177 15.33 -2.99 5.50
N LYS A 178 14.44 -3.79 4.91
CA LYS A 178 14.63 -4.32 3.57
C LYS A 178 14.26 -3.23 2.55
N MET A 179 15.20 -2.84 1.70
CA MET A 179 14.98 -2.02 0.52
C MET A 179 15.02 -2.92 -0.71
N ILE A 180 14.01 -2.85 -1.56
CA ILE A 180 13.97 -3.60 -2.82
C ILE A 180 14.00 -2.62 -3.98
N THR A 181 14.87 -2.88 -4.95
CA THR A 181 14.93 -2.15 -6.21
C THR A 181 14.57 -3.07 -7.37
N VAL A 182 13.73 -2.61 -8.29
CA VAL A 182 13.30 -3.35 -9.49
C VAL A 182 13.34 -2.45 -10.72
N ILE A 183 13.69 -3.03 -11.86
CA ILE A 183 13.59 -2.36 -13.17
C ILE A 183 12.56 -3.11 -14.01
N SER A 184 11.34 -2.59 -14.08
CA SER A 184 10.24 -3.21 -14.83
C SER A 184 9.09 -2.22 -15.04
N ASP A 185 8.40 -2.37 -16.17
CA ASP A 185 7.16 -1.65 -16.48
C ASP A 185 5.93 -2.30 -15.81
N ASN A 186 6.10 -3.47 -15.18
CA ASN A 186 5.02 -4.18 -14.50
C ASN A 186 4.66 -3.48 -13.18
N GLU A 187 3.47 -2.91 -13.11
CA GLU A 187 2.97 -2.14 -11.98
C GLU A 187 2.79 -2.96 -10.71
N GLN A 188 2.63 -4.28 -10.83
CA GLN A 188 2.41 -5.15 -9.68
C GLN A 188 3.70 -5.43 -8.90
N MET A 189 4.86 -5.02 -9.41
CA MET A 189 6.16 -5.24 -8.76
C MET A 189 6.23 -4.63 -7.36
N ASN A 190 5.63 -3.46 -7.16
CA ASN A 190 5.60 -2.85 -5.84
C ASN A 190 4.76 -3.67 -4.84
N LYS A 191 3.69 -4.34 -5.28
CA LYS A 191 2.86 -5.20 -4.43
C LYS A 191 3.62 -6.46 -4.02
N ILE A 192 4.35 -7.09 -4.96
CA ILE A 192 5.21 -8.24 -4.66
C ILE A 192 6.31 -7.84 -3.68
N ALA A 193 6.99 -6.70 -3.91
CA ALA A 193 8.01 -6.21 -2.99
C ALA A 193 7.48 -6.02 -1.57
N ARG A 194 6.24 -5.52 -1.40
CA ARG A 194 5.59 -5.40 -0.09
C ARG A 194 5.33 -6.77 0.56
N GLN A 195 4.88 -7.76 -0.21
CA GLN A 195 4.68 -9.14 0.26
C GLN A 195 6.00 -9.76 0.72
N GLU A 196 7.10 -9.53 -0.01
CA GLU A 196 8.46 -9.93 0.35
C GLU A 196 9.05 -9.15 1.55
N GLY A 197 8.25 -8.27 2.17
CA GLY A 197 8.63 -7.55 3.37
C GLY A 197 9.54 -6.35 3.13
N ALA A 198 9.56 -5.78 1.91
CA ALA A 198 10.21 -4.50 1.68
C ALA A 198 9.55 -3.40 2.51
N ALA A 199 10.38 -2.58 3.14
CA ALA A 199 9.97 -1.36 3.82
C ALA A 199 10.06 -0.14 2.91
N ILE A 200 11.05 -0.14 2.00
CA ILE A 200 11.23 0.85 0.94
C ILE A 200 11.36 0.11 -0.39
N ILE A 201 10.71 0.63 -1.41
CA ILE A 201 10.67 0.04 -2.75
C ILE A 201 11.04 1.12 -3.75
N ILE A 202 12.00 0.84 -4.61
CA ILE A 202 12.39 1.72 -5.72
C ILE A 202 12.09 0.97 -7.01
N GLN A 203 11.14 1.46 -7.78
CA GLN A 203 10.78 0.88 -9.08
C GLN A 203 11.17 1.85 -10.17
N LYS A 204 12.03 1.40 -11.10
CA LYS A 204 12.37 2.14 -12.31
C LYS A 204 11.70 1.47 -13.51
N CYS A 205 11.00 2.24 -14.33
CA CYS A 205 10.45 1.72 -15.58
C CYS A 205 11.52 1.74 -16.69
N LEU A 206 11.27 1.08 -17.82
CA LEU A 206 12.22 1.01 -18.94
C LEU A 206 12.45 2.37 -19.60
N ARG A 207 11.47 3.28 -19.54
CA ARG A 207 11.63 4.67 -20.02
C ARG A 207 12.54 5.51 -19.13
N GLY A 208 12.81 5.06 -17.90
CA GLY A 208 13.73 5.72 -16.98
C GLY A 208 13.07 6.40 -15.78
N ASN A 209 11.74 6.54 -15.79
CA ASN A 209 10.96 7.07 -14.68
C ASN A 209 11.13 6.22 -13.42
N VAL A 210 11.13 6.85 -12.24
CA VAL A 210 11.37 6.17 -10.96
C VAL A 210 10.26 6.48 -9.95
N GLN A 211 9.79 5.46 -9.26
CA GLN A 211 8.82 5.57 -8.18
C GLN A 211 9.40 4.99 -6.90
N ILE A 212 9.18 5.67 -5.79
CA ILE A 212 9.66 5.30 -4.47
C ILE A 212 8.45 5.14 -3.56
N PHE A 213 8.28 3.93 -3.03
CA PHE A 213 7.19 3.60 -2.12
C PHE A 213 7.72 3.22 -0.76
N THR A 214 6.94 3.53 0.27
CA THR A 214 7.07 2.91 1.59
C THR A 214 6.05 1.79 1.77
N ASN A 215 6.30 0.93 2.74
CA ASN A 215 5.30 0.01 3.27
C ASN A 215 4.80 0.55 4.62
N GLN A 216 3.53 0.94 4.66
CA GLN A 216 2.91 1.64 5.79
C GLN A 216 3.03 0.87 7.11
N LYS A 217 3.12 -0.47 7.07
CA LYS A 217 3.31 -1.30 8.28
C LYS A 217 4.58 -0.95 9.08
N TYR A 218 5.56 -0.30 8.45
CA TYR A 218 6.80 0.11 9.10
C TYR A 218 6.79 1.57 9.59
N GLY A 219 5.74 2.35 9.28
CA GLY A 219 5.62 3.74 9.75
C GLY A 219 6.75 4.66 9.29
N LEU A 220 7.38 4.38 8.15
CA LEU A 220 8.47 5.19 7.59
C LEU A 220 7.92 6.46 6.92
N THR A 221 8.69 7.54 6.99
CA THR A 221 8.35 8.80 6.31
C THR A 221 9.38 9.16 5.25
N LEU A 222 8.94 9.79 4.16
CA LEU A 222 9.79 10.17 3.03
C LEU A 222 10.24 11.63 3.04
N PHE A 223 9.86 12.46 4.01
CA PHE A 223 10.12 13.91 3.96
C PHE A 223 11.60 14.27 3.71
N ASP A 224 12.54 13.65 4.41
CA ASP A 224 13.97 13.90 4.20
C ASP A 224 14.45 13.35 2.85
N ILE A 225 13.93 12.21 2.39
CA ILE A 225 14.23 11.64 1.07
C ILE A 225 13.75 12.56 -0.05
N VAL A 226 12.52 13.06 0.05
CA VAL A 226 11.89 13.97 -0.92
C VAL A 226 12.68 15.26 -1.04
N GLN A 227 13.09 15.86 0.09
CA GLN A 227 13.92 17.07 0.10
C GLN A 227 15.24 16.86 -0.64
N ILE A 228 15.93 15.74 -0.36
CA ILE A 228 17.20 15.41 -0.98
C ILE A 228 17.03 15.22 -2.49
N ILE A 229 16.09 14.35 -2.91
CA ILE A 229 15.89 14.01 -4.33
C ILE A 229 15.54 15.26 -5.13
N ARG A 230 14.59 16.08 -4.65
CA ARG A 230 14.17 17.31 -5.33
C ARG A 230 15.31 18.32 -5.50
N LEU A 231 16.18 18.44 -4.50
CA LEU A 231 17.31 19.36 -4.60
C LEU A 231 18.39 18.82 -5.54
N GLU A 232 18.69 17.52 -5.48
CA GLU A 232 19.69 16.89 -6.36
C GLU A 232 19.24 16.86 -7.83
N GLU A 233 17.95 16.65 -8.10
CA GLU A 233 17.37 16.74 -9.44
C GLU A 233 17.58 18.15 -10.04
N GLN A 234 17.26 19.19 -9.28
CA GLN A 234 17.49 20.58 -9.71
C GLN A 234 18.97 20.87 -9.99
N LYS A 235 19.88 20.33 -9.16
CA LYS A 235 21.33 20.43 -9.43
C LYS A 235 21.71 19.76 -10.74
N LYS A 236 21.18 18.57 -11.03
CA LYS A 236 21.40 17.87 -12.31
C LYS A 236 20.80 18.61 -13.50
N LYS A 237 19.73 19.38 -13.30
CA LYS A 237 19.20 20.30 -14.31
C LYS A 237 20.05 21.55 -14.52
N GLY A 238 20.97 21.85 -13.60
CA GLY A 238 21.82 23.04 -13.64
C GLY A 238 21.11 24.32 -13.17
N LYS A 239 19.92 24.21 -12.55
CA LYS A 239 19.15 25.38 -12.09
C LYS A 239 18.45 25.07 -10.77
N LEU A 240 18.82 25.81 -9.73
CA LEU A 240 18.18 25.77 -8.42
C LEU A 240 17.08 26.84 -8.36
N ILE A 241 15.81 26.42 -8.41
CA ILE A 241 14.65 27.30 -8.31
C ILE A 241 14.10 27.27 -6.89
N THR A 242 13.86 26.07 -6.36
CA THR A 242 13.33 25.87 -5.00
C THR A 242 14.42 25.32 -4.10
N THR A 243 14.81 26.10 -3.09
CA THR A 243 15.84 25.72 -2.10
C THR A 243 15.34 25.73 -0.66
N ASP A 244 14.16 26.33 -0.39
CA ASP A 244 13.55 26.25 0.93
C ASP A 244 13.12 24.81 1.23
N TRP A 245 13.70 24.24 2.28
CA TRP A 245 13.43 22.88 2.72
C TRP A 245 11.95 22.64 3.06
N ARG A 246 11.22 23.69 3.48
CA ARG A 246 9.78 23.58 3.75
C ARG A 246 9.04 23.27 2.46
N LEU A 247 9.27 24.07 1.42
CA LEU A 247 8.69 23.87 0.08
C LEU A 247 9.15 22.54 -0.52
N LEU A 248 10.44 22.20 -0.42
CA LEU A 248 10.97 20.92 -0.90
C LEU A 248 10.24 19.71 -0.30
N SER A 249 9.76 19.81 0.95
CA SER A 249 9.06 18.73 1.64
C SER A 249 7.54 18.66 1.41
N GLN A 250 6.96 19.61 0.66
CA GLN A 250 5.50 19.70 0.47
C GLN A 250 4.93 18.59 -0.41
N GLU A 251 3.66 18.26 -0.15
CA GLU A 251 2.82 17.44 -1.02
C GLU A 251 2.67 18.08 -2.41
N GLY A 252 2.44 17.25 -3.43
CA GLY A 252 2.25 17.70 -4.80
C GLY A 252 3.55 17.82 -5.57
N THR A 253 3.56 18.66 -6.59
CA THR A 253 4.73 19.08 -7.37
C THR A 253 5.21 20.46 -6.90
N ILE A 254 6.47 20.82 -7.18
CA ILE A 254 7.01 22.15 -6.82
C ILE A 254 7.83 22.77 -7.96
N PRO A 255 8.04 24.11 -7.96
CA PRO A 255 8.79 24.79 -9.01
C PRO A 255 10.24 24.29 -9.16
N GLY A 256 10.66 24.01 -10.39
CA GLY A 256 11.98 23.53 -10.79
C GLY A 256 12.17 22.01 -10.77
N VAL A 257 11.22 21.28 -10.19
CA VAL A 257 11.25 19.82 -10.09
C VAL A 257 9.83 19.23 -10.14
N GLU A 258 9.08 19.71 -11.12
CA GLU A 258 7.68 19.39 -11.38
C GLU A 258 7.48 17.91 -11.75
N GLU A 259 8.51 17.24 -12.28
CA GLU A 259 8.48 15.83 -12.62
C GLU A 259 8.45 14.90 -11.40
N TRP A 260 8.63 15.41 -10.18
CA TRP A 260 8.56 14.63 -8.95
C TRP A 260 7.36 15.05 -8.09
N TYR A 261 6.34 14.19 -8.10
CA TYR A 261 5.15 14.31 -7.26
C TYR A 261 5.38 13.58 -5.92
N PHE A 262 5.04 14.23 -4.80
CA PHE A 262 5.07 13.60 -3.48
C PHE A 262 3.65 13.49 -2.93
N GLN A 263 3.22 12.28 -2.57
CA GLN A 263 1.96 12.03 -1.88
C GLN A 263 2.23 11.73 -0.41
N VAL A 264 1.73 12.58 0.49
CA VAL A 264 2.02 12.49 1.92
C VAL A 264 1.25 11.33 2.55
N GLN A 265 -0.04 11.17 2.24
CA GLN A 265 -0.85 10.10 2.83
C GLN A 265 -0.31 8.70 2.50
N GLY A 266 0.10 8.49 1.23
CA GLY A 266 0.67 7.25 0.77
C GLY A 266 2.15 7.06 1.12
N GLN A 267 2.83 8.11 1.58
CA GLN A 267 4.29 8.17 1.73
C GLN A 267 4.98 7.58 0.50
N MET A 268 4.66 8.15 -0.67
CA MET A 268 5.19 7.74 -1.96
C MET A 268 5.65 8.95 -2.77
N MET A 269 6.75 8.79 -3.50
CA MET A 269 7.33 9.81 -4.35
C MET A 269 7.44 9.27 -5.77
N LEU A 270 6.82 9.96 -6.73
CA LEU A 270 6.58 9.48 -8.08
C LEU A 270 7.24 10.41 -9.08
N ASN A 271 8.15 9.88 -9.91
CA ASN A 271 8.57 10.55 -11.13
C ASN A 271 7.77 10.00 -12.31
N GLY A 272 6.56 10.50 -12.51
CA GLY A 272 5.58 9.96 -13.45
C GLY A 272 4.79 8.76 -12.90
N SER A 273 3.66 8.47 -13.55
CA SER A 273 2.77 7.36 -13.24
C SER A 273 2.05 6.89 -14.50
N LEU A 274 1.24 5.84 -14.39
CA LEU A 274 0.39 5.37 -15.48
C LEU A 274 -0.63 6.41 -15.92
N SER A 275 -1.12 7.18 -14.96
CA SER A 275 -2.04 8.30 -15.18
C SER A 275 -1.34 9.56 -15.69
N HIS A 276 -0.01 9.60 -15.65
CA HIS A 276 0.81 10.73 -16.10
C HIS A 276 2.05 10.22 -16.87
N PRO A 277 1.85 9.53 -18.01
CA PRO A 277 2.94 8.89 -18.77
C PRO A 277 3.83 9.89 -19.53
N GLU A 278 3.42 11.15 -19.65
CA GLU A 278 4.12 12.24 -20.32
C GLU A 278 5.26 12.85 -19.50
N ILE A 279 5.34 12.52 -18.21
CA ILE A 279 6.36 13.06 -17.32
C ILE A 279 7.75 12.55 -17.71
N SER A 280 8.67 13.50 -17.92
CA SER A 280 10.05 13.18 -18.29
C SER A 280 10.77 12.37 -17.19
N PRO A 281 11.59 11.38 -17.57
CA PRO A 281 12.44 10.66 -16.63
C PRO A 281 13.37 11.58 -15.84
N THR A 282 13.59 11.23 -14.59
CA THR A 282 14.59 11.84 -13.70
C THR A 282 15.99 11.85 -14.33
N LYS A 283 16.75 12.93 -14.10
CA LYS A 283 18.17 13.00 -14.46
C LYS A 283 19.08 12.28 -13.48
N LEU A 284 18.54 11.80 -12.36
CA LEU A 284 19.29 11.03 -11.37
C LEU A 284 19.40 9.57 -11.82
N SER A 285 20.60 9.02 -11.74
CA SER A 285 20.81 7.59 -11.93
C SER A 285 20.16 6.78 -10.80
N LEU A 286 19.86 5.51 -11.08
CA LEU A 286 19.26 4.62 -10.08
C LEU A 286 20.16 4.46 -8.84
N GLU A 287 21.48 4.37 -9.03
CA GLU A 287 22.44 4.27 -7.93
C GLU A 287 22.54 5.57 -7.11
N GLU A 288 22.40 6.73 -7.75
CA GLU A 288 22.27 7.99 -7.04
C GLU A 288 21.00 7.97 -6.17
N ILE A 289 19.84 7.60 -6.72
CA ILE A 289 18.58 7.53 -5.97
C ILE A 289 18.70 6.58 -4.78
N LYS A 290 19.23 5.36 -4.98
CA LYS A 290 19.47 4.40 -3.90
C LYS A 290 20.35 5.01 -2.80
N ARG A 291 21.42 5.71 -3.16
CA ARG A 291 22.29 6.42 -2.20
C ARG A 291 21.53 7.51 -1.44
N LEU A 292 20.75 8.35 -2.12
CA LEU A 292 19.98 9.43 -1.49
C LEU A 292 18.91 8.88 -0.54
N VAL A 293 18.25 7.78 -0.90
CA VAL A 293 17.31 7.06 -0.05
C VAL A 293 17.98 6.55 1.23
N ARG A 294 19.16 5.91 1.13
CA ARG A 294 19.94 5.47 2.31
C ARG A 294 20.26 6.63 3.25
N ILE A 295 20.60 7.80 2.71
CA ILE A 295 20.93 9.00 3.49
C ILE A 295 19.69 9.63 4.13
N GLY A 296 18.56 9.68 3.41
CA GLY A 296 17.32 10.26 3.92
C GLY A 296 16.67 9.38 4.99
N LEU A 297 16.78 8.06 4.87
CA LEU A 297 16.18 7.12 5.80
C LEU A 297 16.95 7.01 7.13
N ASN A 298 18.28 7.18 7.10
CA ASN A 298 19.13 7.00 8.29
C ASN A 298 19.34 8.32 9.04
N PRO A 299 18.71 8.52 10.22
CA PRO A 299 18.88 9.76 10.99
C PRO A 299 20.29 9.93 11.58
N ASN A 300 21.12 8.89 11.58
CA ASN A 300 22.49 8.89 12.09
C ASN A 300 23.55 8.96 10.97
N MET A 301 23.13 9.06 9.71
CA MET A 301 24.05 9.21 8.58
C MET A 301 24.37 10.70 8.37
N TYR A 302 25.56 11.10 8.82
CA TYR A 302 26.09 12.44 8.62
C TYR A 302 27.14 12.46 7.51
N GLU A 303 27.39 13.66 6.97
CA GLU A 303 28.47 13.85 5.99
C GLU A 303 29.82 13.61 6.67
N SER A 304 30.71 12.89 5.97
CA SER A 304 31.96 12.35 6.53
C SER A 304 32.85 13.41 7.17
N SER A 305 33.03 14.57 6.52
CA SER A 305 33.87 15.66 7.05
C SER A 305 33.29 16.36 8.28
N HIS A 306 31.98 16.25 8.51
CA HIS A 306 31.28 16.82 9.67
C HIS A 306 30.86 15.79 10.73
N LEU A 307 31.05 14.48 10.46
CA LEU A 307 30.49 13.35 11.23
C LEU A 307 30.72 13.44 12.74
N GLN A 308 31.97 13.66 13.16
CA GLN A 308 32.33 13.65 14.58
C GLN A 308 31.66 14.81 15.35
N ASN A 309 31.55 15.97 14.73
CA ASN A 309 30.90 17.13 15.32
C ASN A 309 29.38 16.94 15.34
N CYS A 310 28.79 16.43 14.26
CA CYS A 310 27.36 16.13 14.22
C CYS A 310 26.95 15.11 15.29
N LYS A 311 27.76 14.05 15.52
CA LYS A 311 27.55 13.09 16.60
C LYS A 311 27.57 13.72 17.99
N LYS A 312 28.36 14.79 18.18
CA LYS A 312 28.41 15.59 19.42
C LYS A 312 27.28 16.63 19.50
N GLY A 313 26.38 16.70 18.51
CA GLY A 313 25.33 17.70 18.44
C GLY A 313 25.85 19.09 18.09
N ILE A 314 26.95 19.18 17.33
CA ILE A 314 27.58 20.43 16.89
C ILE A 314 27.57 20.48 15.35
N CYS A 315 26.90 21.48 14.80
CA CYS A 315 26.90 21.82 13.37
C CYS A 315 28.02 22.83 13.09
N THR A 316 29.06 22.37 12.39
CA THR A 316 30.20 23.21 11.97
C THR A 316 30.04 23.78 10.55
N SER A 317 28.87 23.59 9.92
CA SER A 317 28.59 24.17 8.60
C SER A 317 28.59 25.69 8.68
N THR A 318 29.38 26.32 7.80
CA THR A 318 29.47 27.78 7.63
C THR A 318 29.49 28.12 6.14
N GLN A 319 29.41 29.41 5.78
CA GLN A 319 29.57 29.82 4.37
C GLN A 319 30.95 29.45 3.80
N LYS A 320 32.00 29.53 4.62
CA LYS A 320 33.39 29.20 4.21
C LYS A 320 33.68 27.70 4.23
N ASN A 321 32.89 26.92 4.97
CA ASN A 321 33.00 25.47 5.07
C ASN A 321 31.58 24.86 5.04
N PRO A 322 30.94 24.82 3.85
CA PRO A 322 29.54 24.41 3.74
C PRO A 322 29.42 22.88 3.80
N CYS A 323 28.53 22.37 4.65
CA CYS A 323 28.20 20.95 4.68
C CYS A 323 27.21 20.62 3.54
N PRO A 324 27.54 19.67 2.64
CA PRO A 324 26.64 19.23 1.58
C PRO A 324 25.31 18.67 2.08
N TYR A 325 25.26 18.10 3.28
CA TYR A 325 24.02 17.52 3.82
C TYR A 325 23.14 18.60 4.48
N TYR A 326 23.75 19.69 4.96
CA TYR A 326 23.01 20.78 5.57
C TYR A 326 22.13 21.50 4.56
N VAL A 327 22.58 21.62 3.29
CA VAL A 327 21.80 22.30 2.24
C VAL A 327 20.53 21.56 1.86
N TRP A 328 20.44 20.25 2.10
CA TRP A 328 19.19 19.50 1.92
C TRP A 328 18.15 19.82 2.98
N GLY A 329 18.55 20.53 4.05
CA GLY A 329 17.64 20.97 5.09
C GLY A 329 17.14 19.85 5.99
N LEU A 330 17.76 18.67 6.03
CA LEU A 330 17.30 17.46 6.74
C LEU A 330 16.87 17.69 8.18
N HIS A 331 15.85 16.95 8.65
CA HIS A 331 15.33 17.08 10.02
C HIS A 331 16.43 16.97 11.08
N ARG A 332 17.32 15.99 10.95
CA ARG A 332 18.45 15.79 11.88
C ARG A 332 19.40 16.99 11.96
N CYS A 333 19.70 17.60 10.81
CA CYS A 333 20.59 18.77 10.74
C CYS A 333 19.93 19.99 11.40
N ARG A 334 18.62 20.18 11.19
CA ARG A 334 17.84 21.25 11.83
C ARG A 334 17.79 21.07 13.35
N LYS A 335 17.57 19.84 13.83
CA LYS A 335 17.53 19.53 15.27
C LYS A 335 18.85 19.89 15.96
N ILE A 336 19.98 19.55 15.36
CA ILE A 336 21.31 19.93 15.86
C ILE A 336 21.45 21.46 15.93
N ARG A 337 21.15 22.16 14.84
CA ARG A 337 21.32 23.62 14.78
C ARG A 337 20.40 24.35 15.77
N TYR A 338 19.16 23.91 15.90
CA TYR A 338 18.21 24.46 16.87
C TYR A 338 18.72 24.27 18.30
N ALA A 339 19.12 23.05 18.67
CA ALA A 339 19.62 22.75 20.01
C ALA A 339 20.88 23.57 20.37
N MET A 340 21.78 23.79 19.41
CA MET A 340 22.93 24.68 19.60
C MET A 340 22.52 26.13 19.88
N ASN A 341 21.59 26.67 19.07
CA ASN A 341 21.13 28.04 19.24
C ASN A 341 20.42 28.24 20.59
N SER A 342 19.61 27.27 21.03
CA SER A 342 18.96 27.31 22.35
C SER A 342 19.99 27.29 23.49
N LYS A 343 21.05 26.48 23.39
CA LYS A 343 22.14 26.46 24.38
C LYS A 343 22.89 27.78 24.44
N LEU A 344 23.19 28.38 23.28
CA LEU A 344 23.85 29.69 23.19
C LEU A 344 23.00 30.80 23.82
N MET A 345 21.70 30.80 23.55
CA MET A 345 20.77 31.75 24.19
C MET A 345 20.72 31.54 25.71
N ASN A 346 20.63 30.31 26.20
CA ASN A 346 20.60 30.05 27.64
C ASN A 346 21.93 30.41 28.34
N SER A 347 23.08 30.25 27.67
CA SER A 347 24.37 30.71 28.21
C SER A 347 24.53 32.23 28.21
N ALA A 348 23.90 32.94 27.26
CA ALA A 348 23.93 34.40 27.19
C ALA A 348 22.99 35.07 28.23
N PHE A 349 22.02 34.32 28.76
CA PHE A 349 21.05 34.79 29.76
C PHE A 349 21.36 34.34 31.18
N ASN A 350 22.54 33.76 31.46
CA ASN A 350 22.95 33.37 32.81
C ASN A 350 23.63 34.58 33.50
N PRO A 351 22.97 35.31 34.41
CA PRO A 351 23.54 36.49 35.04
C PRO A 351 24.35 36.03 36.26
N SER A 352 25.53 35.47 36.03
CA SER A 352 26.44 35.08 37.11
C SER A 352 27.86 35.55 36.80
N THR A 353 28.03 36.85 36.61
CA THR A 353 29.22 37.66 36.96
C THR A 353 28.91 39.11 36.63
N HIS A 354 28.27 39.82 37.55
CA HIS A 354 28.56 41.22 37.87
C HIS A 354 27.71 41.61 39.07
N SER A 355 28.32 41.57 40.24
CA SER A 355 27.87 42.32 41.41
C SER A 355 27.90 43.80 41.03
N ASN A 356 26.75 44.37 40.71
CA ASN A 356 26.55 45.80 40.84
C ASN A 356 25.19 46.02 41.52
N SER A 357 25.29 46.48 42.75
CA SER A 357 24.22 47.06 43.54
C SER A 357 23.47 48.11 42.72
N PHE A 358 22.21 47.86 42.41
CA PHE A 358 21.26 48.93 42.12
C PHE A 358 19.94 48.71 42.84
N SER A 359 19.57 49.78 43.53
CA SER A 359 18.46 49.98 44.44
C SER A 359 17.10 49.73 43.78
N SER A 360 16.20 49.17 44.59
CA SER A 360 14.77 48.97 44.39
C SER A 360 14.01 50.29 44.14
N ASN A 361 13.17 50.32 43.10
CA ASN A 361 11.73 50.67 43.19
C ASN A 361 11.12 50.91 41.81
N SER A 362 10.31 49.98 41.32
CA SER A 362 9.06 50.31 40.62
C SER A 362 8.23 49.03 40.40
N THR A 363 6.98 49.11 40.83
CA THR A 363 5.94 48.08 40.73
C THR A 363 5.55 47.80 39.27
N PRO A 364 5.39 46.53 38.84
CA PRO A 364 4.90 46.24 37.50
C PRO A 364 3.37 46.36 37.43
N LYS A 365 2.90 47.23 36.52
CA LYS A 365 1.49 47.30 36.12
C LYS A 365 1.07 45.98 35.44
N LYS A 366 0.06 45.31 36.02
CA LYS A 366 -0.66 44.16 35.43
C LYS A 366 -1.18 44.51 34.03
N ARG A 367 -0.72 43.79 32.99
CA ARG A 367 -1.38 43.78 31.67
C ARG A 367 -2.45 42.68 31.65
N LYS A 368 -3.65 43.04 31.22
CA LYS A 368 -4.81 42.14 31.06
C LYS A 368 -4.59 41.14 29.91
N PRO A 369 -5.14 39.92 30.00
CA PRO A 369 -5.05 38.92 28.94
C PRO A 369 -5.91 39.33 27.73
N ILE A 370 -5.36 39.14 26.54
CA ILE A 370 -6.07 39.27 25.26
C ILE A 370 -6.85 37.98 25.03
N ILE A 371 -8.17 38.10 25.00
CA ILE A 371 -9.10 37.02 24.62
C ILE A 371 -9.11 36.98 23.09
N ILE A 372 -8.66 35.86 22.50
CA ILE A 372 -8.88 35.56 21.09
C ILE A 372 -10.20 34.77 21.03
N LYS A 373 -11.21 35.35 20.38
CA LYS A 373 -12.45 34.64 20.05
C LYS A 373 -12.22 33.79 18.80
N PHE A 374 -12.72 32.56 18.85
CA PHE A 374 -12.85 31.65 17.71
C PHE A 374 -13.86 32.19 16.70
#